data_AF-A0A3D2RV69-F1
#
_entry.id   AF-A0A3D2RV69-F1
#
_cell.length_a   1.000
_cell.length_b   1.000
_cell.length_c   1.000
_cell.angle_alpha   90.00
_cell.angle_beta   90.00
_cell.angle_gamma   90.00
#
_symmetry.space_group_name_H-M   'P 1'
#
loop_
_entity.id
_entity.type
_entity.pdbx_description
1 polymer ?
#
loop_
_entity_poly.entity_id
_entity_poly.type
_entity_poly.pdbx_seq_one_letter_code
_entity_poly.pdbx_strand_id
1 'polypeptide(L)'
;MRRQWENAYVRRFAWFIEHDIDPHLPQTGSSIGLLSPTIYRIKERLYLCTGREQDQPFASFYLFDRNNEYMHCFGDAMGRLYEYCVDGAKLIGSSGKYNGIFIGQAYYDMLMVRHPDDAFPMHTAMPEHHWGRHAFLDQAAHVWRRASCSLPSITHCRTGPDSKNWRYAPELHDLWTWRRVDDPVGASAANMDGLIYFNDDYTLRSVTLRLNGSPDENGKEDKVFLRNLRLVGPKGDIMLADFSHQPENFKVTRRKLSDPNDEWETMDPMPVAIVTEDGREVLEVMVEPDFSYALRVGVSHQEFNLAEDYTRVSFDFKGISSEPNLRYRQGWRYGQTGSPALVSDMILNDRTVVPSHDVRGGILDPDSVLVEDRNRDSFGSFTYRNYFGARSTWTRHTLLTWEGILVVHDIYVAGSETDGYRVGPIWCLRADGQWTEGQREDGHQWRKFENVPPTHDGRRHWFDAPAFDHASWKKGKKRVLVYIHPAAGQIYGQLQHESTPDFSREINTNSSWAASIVKTGQSKVFLSIIIPFNEGEDVTNLLDHLETSLDTDGNANVSIGNTTIMLSTEGKWKIGRK
;
A
#
# COMPACT_ATOMS: atom_id res chain seq x y z
N MET A 1 -0.12 27.34 32.16
CA MET A 1 -0.68 26.75 30.92
C MET A 1 -1.02 27.80 29.88
N ARG A 2 -1.93 28.77 30.12
CA ARG A 2 -2.20 29.90 29.19
C ARG A 2 -0.93 30.55 28.62
N ARG A 3 0.01 30.91 29.51
CA ARG A 3 1.31 31.50 29.14
C ARG A 3 2.20 30.66 28.22
N GLN A 4 2.15 29.32 28.29
CA GLN A 4 2.97 28.45 27.43
C GLN A 4 2.33 28.26 26.06
N TRP A 5 1.00 28.13 26.00
CA TRP A 5 0.26 28.10 24.75
C TRP A 5 0.38 29.45 24.02
N GLU A 6 0.19 30.56 24.72
CA GLU A 6 0.36 31.92 24.18
C GLU A 6 1.78 32.12 23.63
N ASN A 7 2.82 31.69 24.35
CA ASN A 7 4.20 31.78 23.85
C ASN A 7 4.46 30.89 22.62
N ALA A 8 3.92 29.68 22.58
CA ALA A 8 4.06 28.78 21.43
C ALA A 8 3.29 29.31 20.21
N TYR A 9 2.08 29.83 20.42
CA TYR A 9 1.25 30.46 19.41
C TYR A 9 1.94 31.70 18.84
N VAL A 10 2.38 32.63 19.70
CA VAL A 10 3.10 33.85 19.28
C VAL A 10 4.37 33.49 18.51
N ARG A 11 5.14 32.48 18.94
CA ARG A 11 6.34 32.05 18.20
C ARG A 11 6.01 31.42 16.85
N ARG A 12 4.99 30.54 16.80
CA ARG A 12 4.66 29.79 15.58
C ARG A 12 4.02 30.68 14.51
N PHE A 13 3.24 31.66 14.94
CA PHE A 13 2.53 32.58 14.05
C PHE A 13 3.11 33.99 14.06
N ALA A 14 4.34 34.16 14.57
CA ALA A 14 5.00 35.46 14.74
C ALA A 14 4.92 36.33 13.48
N TRP A 15 5.27 35.75 12.33
CA TRP A 15 5.21 36.43 11.05
C TRP A 15 3.80 36.97 10.73
N PHE A 16 2.74 36.20 10.95
CA PHE A 16 1.36 36.63 10.68
C PHE A 16 0.94 37.76 11.64
N ILE A 17 1.23 37.59 12.93
CA ILE A 17 0.92 38.56 13.97
C ILE A 17 1.66 39.89 13.72
N GLU A 18 2.93 39.83 13.32
CA GLU A 18 3.75 41.01 12.96
C GLU A 18 3.22 41.75 11.73
N HIS A 19 2.38 41.11 10.91
CA HIS A 19 1.75 41.69 9.73
C HIS A 19 0.24 41.96 9.92
N ASP A 20 -0.22 42.06 11.17
CA ASP A 20 -1.64 42.29 11.53
C ASP A 20 -2.62 41.26 10.94
N ILE A 21 -2.14 40.03 10.69
CA ILE A 21 -2.96 38.90 10.28
C ILE A 21 -3.27 38.06 11.53
N ASP A 22 -4.52 38.12 12.01
CA ASP A 22 -4.97 37.33 13.16
C ASP A 22 -5.20 35.86 12.75
N PRO A 23 -4.36 34.91 13.19
CA PRO A 23 -4.53 33.49 12.89
C PRO A 23 -5.69 32.92 13.70
N HIS A 24 -6.79 32.62 13.01
CA HIS A 24 -7.92 31.88 13.57
C HIS A 24 -7.90 30.41 13.17
N LEU A 25 -8.48 29.55 14.02
CA LEU A 25 -8.79 28.18 13.63
C LEU A 25 -9.80 28.23 12.45
N PRO A 26 -9.52 27.55 11.32
CA PRO A 26 -10.47 27.52 10.21
C PRO A 26 -11.80 26.92 10.65
N GLN A 27 -12.92 27.51 10.24
CA GLN A 27 -14.28 27.06 10.63
C GLN A 27 -14.79 25.84 9.83
N THR A 28 -13.90 25.05 9.24
CA THR A 28 -14.27 23.98 8.31
C THR A 28 -14.37 22.64 9.03
N GLY A 29 -15.48 21.93 8.81
CA GLY A 29 -15.65 20.52 9.18
C GLY A 29 -14.89 19.57 8.26
N SER A 30 -15.50 18.43 7.95
CA SER A 30 -14.92 17.43 7.07
C SER A 30 -14.69 17.97 5.67
N SER A 31 -13.65 17.48 4.99
CA SER A 31 -13.24 18.03 3.70
C SER A 31 -12.42 17.04 2.86
N ILE A 32 -12.28 17.37 1.58
CA ILE A 32 -11.42 16.64 0.64
C ILE A 32 -10.19 17.51 0.36
N GLY A 33 -9.00 16.98 0.64
CA GLY A 33 -7.74 17.61 0.25
C GLY A 33 -7.44 17.36 -1.22
N LEU A 34 -7.01 18.41 -1.93
CA LEU A 34 -6.67 18.36 -3.35
C LEU A 34 -5.18 18.56 -3.56
N LEU A 35 -4.60 17.89 -4.57
CA LEU A 35 -3.20 18.07 -4.98
C LEU A 35 -2.90 19.53 -5.35
N SER A 36 -3.85 20.17 -6.05
CA SER A 36 -3.84 21.60 -6.32
C SER A 36 -5.28 22.12 -6.29
N PRO A 37 -5.59 23.13 -5.46
CA PRO A 37 -6.95 23.69 -5.43
C PRO A 37 -7.29 24.53 -6.67
N THR A 38 -6.28 25.00 -7.40
CA THR A 38 -6.43 26.02 -8.46
C THR A 38 -6.27 25.48 -9.87
N ILE A 39 -5.48 24.42 -10.08
CA ILE A 39 -5.15 23.93 -11.43
C ILE A 39 -5.81 22.56 -11.68
N TYR A 40 -5.43 21.56 -10.89
CA TYR A 40 -5.90 20.19 -11.04
C TYR A 40 -6.51 19.69 -9.74
N ARG A 41 -7.84 19.57 -9.72
CA ARG A 41 -8.62 19.16 -8.54
C ARG A 41 -8.56 17.65 -8.28
N ILE A 42 -7.35 17.11 -8.28
CA ILE A 42 -7.07 15.70 -7.98
C ILE A 42 -7.24 15.50 -6.48
N LYS A 43 -8.13 14.58 -6.10
CA LYS A 43 -8.35 14.23 -4.69
C LYS A 43 -7.12 13.50 -4.18
N GLU A 44 -6.59 13.93 -3.03
CA GLU A 44 -5.39 13.35 -2.41
C GLU A 44 -5.65 12.92 -0.98
N ARG A 45 -6.60 13.55 -0.28
CA ARG A 45 -6.89 13.28 1.12
C ARG A 45 -8.37 13.36 1.44
N LEU A 46 -8.79 12.58 2.42
CA LEU A 46 -10.09 12.68 3.06
C LEU A 46 -9.87 13.10 4.52
N TYR A 47 -10.59 14.11 4.98
CA TYR A 47 -10.55 14.58 6.35
C TYR A 47 -11.94 14.44 6.98
N LEU A 48 -12.02 13.69 8.08
CA LEU A 48 -13.19 13.62 8.94
C LEU A 48 -12.91 14.43 10.19
N CYS A 49 -13.70 15.47 10.41
CA CYS A 49 -13.45 16.47 11.44
C CYS A 49 -14.76 16.89 12.08
N THR A 50 -15.04 16.32 13.25
CA THR A 50 -16.22 16.66 14.07
C THR A 50 -16.13 18.07 14.63
N GLY A 51 -14.92 18.63 14.66
CA GLY A 51 -14.59 20.02 14.93
C GLY A 51 -13.07 20.25 14.96
N ARG A 52 -12.64 21.51 14.95
CA ARG A 52 -11.20 21.90 15.08
C ARG A 52 -10.85 22.44 16.46
N GLU A 53 -11.80 22.42 17.38
CA GLU A 53 -11.59 22.82 18.77
C GLU A 53 -10.68 21.81 19.49
N GLN A 54 -10.17 22.21 20.64
CA GLN A 54 -9.39 21.31 21.49
C GLN A 54 -10.20 20.03 21.78
N ASP A 55 -9.51 18.89 21.80
CA ASP A 55 -10.05 17.57 22.15
C ASP A 55 -11.05 16.98 21.14
N GLN A 56 -11.37 17.68 20.05
CA GLN A 56 -12.26 17.16 19.01
C GLN A 56 -11.65 15.98 18.25
N PRO A 57 -12.44 14.92 17.98
CA PRO A 57 -12.03 13.82 17.13
C PRO A 57 -11.63 14.24 15.71
N PHE A 58 -10.60 13.58 15.19
CA PHE A 58 -10.11 13.76 13.83
C PHE A 58 -9.65 12.44 13.25
N ALA A 59 -10.03 12.17 12.00
CA ALA A 59 -9.49 11.05 11.22
C ALA A 59 -9.13 11.52 9.82
N SER A 60 -8.09 10.95 9.23
CA SER A 60 -7.65 11.35 7.89
C SER A 60 -7.04 10.22 7.09
N PHE A 61 -7.34 10.22 5.79
CA PHE A 61 -7.00 9.15 4.86
C PHE A 61 -6.23 9.69 3.67
N TYR A 62 -5.34 8.85 3.12
CA TYR A 62 -4.76 9.07 1.80
C TYR A 62 -5.72 8.58 0.72
N LEU A 63 -6.06 9.47 -0.20
CA LEU A 63 -6.79 9.20 -1.42
C LEU A 63 -5.83 9.37 -2.61
N PHE A 64 -4.80 8.54 -2.72
CA PHE A 64 -3.95 8.60 -3.90
C PHE A 64 -4.72 8.04 -5.10
N ASP A 65 -5.12 8.92 -6.03
CA ASP A 65 -5.94 8.56 -7.20
C ASP A 65 -5.36 7.35 -7.96
N ARG A 66 -4.06 7.39 -8.19
CA ARG A 66 -3.28 6.31 -8.82
C ARG A 66 -2.13 5.98 -7.91
N ASN A 67 -1.61 4.76 -8.00
CA ASN A 67 -0.44 4.36 -7.23
C ASN A 67 0.67 5.41 -7.37
N ASN A 68 1.01 6.08 -6.28
CA ASN A 68 1.84 7.28 -6.32
C ASN A 68 3.32 6.88 -6.28
N GLU A 69 3.87 6.58 -7.45
CA GLU A 69 5.27 6.20 -7.64
C GLU A 69 6.26 7.39 -7.74
N TYR A 70 5.88 8.58 -7.24
CA TYR A 70 6.65 9.84 -7.40
C TYR A 70 8.16 9.73 -7.12
N MET A 71 8.61 8.83 -6.25
CA MET A 71 10.04 8.61 -5.96
C MET A 71 10.45 7.13 -5.87
N HIS A 72 9.54 6.23 -5.48
CA HIS A 72 9.80 4.82 -5.20
C HIS A 72 8.68 3.96 -5.80
N CYS A 73 9.04 3.02 -6.68
CA CYS A 73 8.16 2.10 -7.42
C CYS A 73 7.39 1.07 -6.57
N PHE A 74 7.16 1.37 -5.29
CA PHE A 74 6.58 0.45 -4.30
C PHE A 74 5.65 1.17 -3.33
N GLY A 75 5.11 2.34 -3.69
CA GLY A 75 4.44 3.33 -2.84
C GLY A 75 2.91 3.23 -2.69
N ASP A 76 2.30 2.04 -2.53
CA ASP A 76 0.85 1.91 -2.34
C ASP A 76 0.39 2.44 -0.96
N ALA A 77 -0.23 3.62 -0.91
CA ALA A 77 -0.88 4.17 0.29
C ALA A 77 -2.37 4.51 0.06
N MET A 78 -2.96 3.90 -0.98
CA MET A 78 -4.36 4.06 -1.36
C MET A 78 -5.30 3.71 -0.20
N GLY A 79 -6.16 4.65 0.19
CA GLY A 79 -7.22 4.45 1.19
C GLY A 79 -6.75 4.24 2.63
N ARG A 80 -5.46 4.40 2.91
CA ARG A 80 -4.88 4.22 4.25
C ARG A 80 -5.36 5.29 5.22
N LEU A 81 -5.78 4.89 6.42
CA LEU A 81 -5.95 5.81 7.56
C LEU A 81 -4.56 6.21 8.06
N TYR A 82 -4.19 7.47 7.92
CA TYR A 82 -2.84 7.92 8.28
C TYR A 82 -2.78 8.62 9.63
N GLU A 83 -3.90 9.15 10.11
CA GLU A 83 -3.97 9.77 11.42
C GLU A 83 -5.38 9.67 11.96
N TYR A 84 -5.47 9.24 13.23
CA TYR A 84 -6.69 9.27 14.01
C TYR A 84 -6.38 9.70 15.44
N CYS A 85 -7.05 10.77 15.86
CA CYS A 85 -6.78 11.48 17.09
C CYS A 85 -8.09 11.77 17.84
N VAL A 86 -8.10 11.59 19.16
CA VAL A 86 -9.25 11.89 20.04
C VAL A 86 -8.75 12.43 21.37
N ASP A 87 -9.39 13.48 21.89
CA ASP A 87 -9.08 14.13 23.17
C ASP A 87 -7.58 14.44 23.38
N GLY A 88 -6.92 14.92 22.32
CA GLY A 88 -5.49 15.24 22.33
C GLY A 88 -4.56 14.03 22.37
N ALA A 89 -5.04 12.81 22.11
CA ALA A 89 -4.23 11.62 21.95
C ALA A 89 -4.18 11.19 20.48
N LYS A 90 -2.99 10.84 19.98
CA LYS A 90 -2.80 10.22 18.66
C LYS A 90 -2.88 8.71 18.81
N LEU A 91 -3.95 8.10 18.29
CA LEU A 91 -4.28 6.69 18.51
C LEU A 91 -3.81 5.80 17.35
N ILE A 92 -3.90 6.30 16.13
CA ILE A 92 -3.33 5.68 14.92
C ILE A 92 -2.53 6.76 14.17
N GLY A 93 -1.43 6.37 13.52
CA GLY A 93 -0.52 7.32 12.89
C GLY A 93 0.34 6.78 11.73
N SER A 94 0.78 7.71 10.89
CA SER A 94 1.82 7.53 9.87
C SER A 94 2.43 8.90 9.51
N SER A 95 3.71 8.97 9.12
CA SER A 95 4.31 10.24 8.65
C SER A 95 3.85 10.65 7.24
N GLY A 96 3.20 9.74 6.52
CA GLY A 96 2.33 10.15 5.44
C GLY A 96 2.97 10.54 4.11
N LYS A 97 4.26 10.28 3.91
CA LYS A 97 4.88 10.42 2.57
C LYS A 97 6.10 9.51 2.36
N TYR A 98 6.81 9.22 3.44
CA TYR A 98 7.98 8.34 3.44
C TYR A 98 7.68 7.10 4.26
N ASN A 99 6.70 6.30 3.82
CA ASN A 99 6.61 4.92 4.25
C ASN A 99 7.90 4.24 3.78
N GLY A 100 8.88 4.18 4.67
CA GLY A 100 10.27 3.88 4.35
C GLY A 100 10.39 2.67 3.44
N ILE A 101 11.02 2.90 2.29
CA ILE A 101 12.08 2.06 1.71
C ILE A 101 12.07 0.62 2.29
N PHE A 102 11.47 -0.31 1.55
CA PHE A 102 11.51 -1.78 1.71
C PHE A 102 10.74 -2.44 2.86
N ILE A 103 10.11 -1.71 3.79
CA ILE A 103 9.33 -2.30 4.88
C ILE A 103 7.85 -2.19 4.51
N GLY A 104 7.33 -3.27 3.91
CA GLY A 104 6.08 -3.33 3.15
C GLY A 104 4.89 -2.52 3.70
N GLN A 105 4.13 -1.91 2.80
CA GLN A 105 2.84 -1.25 3.13
C GLN A 105 1.80 -2.19 3.74
N ALA A 106 2.02 -3.50 3.64
CA ALA A 106 1.19 -4.54 4.24
C ALA A 106 1.12 -4.52 5.77
N TYR A 107 1.70 -3.52 6.44
CA TYR A 107 1.67 -3.36 7.89
C TYR A 107 0.75 -2.22 8.37
N TYR A 108 0.05 -1.49 7.48
CA TYR A 108 -0.59 -0.22 7.90
C TYR A 108 -2.02 0.03 7.40
N ASP A 109 -2.96 0.08 8.35
CA ASP A 109 -4.23 0.85 8.37
C ASP A 109 -5.08 0.89 7.08
N MET A 110 -5.08 -0.20 6.32
CA MET A 110 -5.71 -0.35 5.01
C MET A 110 -6.28 -1.77 4.80
N LEU A 111 -7.03 -1.96 3.72
CA LEU A 111 -7.47 -3.29 3.30
C LEU A 111 -6.37 -3.97 2.46
N MET A 112 -5.90 -5.14 2.89
CA MET A 112 -4.83 -5.88 2.21
C MET A 112 -5.38 -7.09 1.48
N VAL A 113 -4.82 -7.40 0.30
CA VAL A 113 -5.11 -8.61 -0.48
C VAL A 113 -3.81 -9.40 -0.71
N ARG A 114 -3.83 -10.72 -0.49
CA ARG A 114 -2.64 -11.60 -0.58
C ARG A 114 -2.97 -12.95 -1.18
N HIS A 115 -2.00 -13.54 -1.86
CA HIS A 115 -2.05 -14.93 -2.30
C HIS A 115 -2.32 -15.90 -1.12
N PRO A 116 -3.12 -16.97 -1.29
CA PRO A 116 -3.45 -17.90 -0.20
C PRO A 116 -2.25 -18.65 0.39
N ASP A 117 -1.18 -18.83 -0.38
CA ASP A 117 0.05 -19.50 0.09
C ASP A 117 0.99 -18.57 0.86
N ASP A 118 0.66 -17.29 0.97
CA ASP A 118 1.45 -16.32 1.70
C ASP A 118 0.96 -16.11 3.12
N ALA A 119 1.88 -15.74 4.02
CA ALA A 119 1.52 -15.23 5.33
C ALA A 119 0.60 -13.99 5.21
N PHE A 120 -0.37 -13.92 6.11
CA PHE A 120 -1.28 -12.78 6.25
C PHE A 120 -1.27 -12.29 7.72
N PRO A 121 -0.91 -11.02 7.97
CA PRO A 121 -0.24 -10.07 7.08
C PRO A 121 1.19 -10.56 6.78
N MET A 122 2.01 -9.75 6.10
CA MET A 122 3.41 -10.13 5.81
C MET A 122 4.16 -10.49 7.11
N HIS A 123 4.98 -11.54 7.09
CA HIS A 123 5.54 -12.20 8.29
C HIS A 123 6.71 -11.42 8.96
N THR A 124 7.13 -11.86 10.15
CA THR A 124 7.83 -11.12 11.23
C THR A 124 9.36 -11.14 11.24
N ALA A 125 10.03 -11.85 10.35
CA ALA A 125 11.49 -12.00 10.44
C ALA A 125 12.20 -10.74 9.92
N MET A 126 12.20 -9.67 10.71
CA MET A 126 13.22 -8.61 10.64
C MET A 126 14.21 -8.88 11.78
N PRO A 127 15.38 -9.51 11.51
CA PRO A 127 16.47 -9.48 12.47
C PRO A 127 16.83 -8.01 12.77
N GLU A 128 17.13 -7.69 14.04
CA GLU A 128 17.33 -6.33 14.62
C GLU A 128 18.30 -5.39 13.85
N HIS A 129 18.97 -5.86 12.79
CA HIS A 129 19.97 -5.10 12.02
C HIS A 129 19.85 -5.16 10.48
N HIS A 130 18.79 -5.75 9.92
CA HIS A 130 18.65 -5.93 8.46
C HIS A 130 17.43 -5.21 7.87
N TRP A 131 17.44 -3.88 8.00
CA TRP A 131 16.51 -2.95 7.35
C TRP A 131 16.20 -3.35 5.90
N GLY A 132 14.93 -3.63 5.62
CA GLY A 132 14.45 -3.78 4.25
C GLY A 132 14.93 -5.01 3.48
N ARG A 133 15.69 -5.91 4.11
CA ARG A 133 16.21 -7.07 3.40
C ARG A 133 15.19 -8.19 3.20
N HIS A 134 14.19 -8.30 4.08
CA HIS A 134 13.44 -9.56 4.24
C HIS A 134 11.90 -9.47 4.13
N ALA A 135 11.28 -8.28 4.11
CA ALA A 135 9.80 -8.17 4.16
C ALA A 135 9.07 -8.87 3.00
N PHE A 136 9.71 -8.98 1.84
CA PHE A 136 9.16 -9.64 0.67
C PHE A 136 9.60 -11.11 0.52
N LEU A 137 10.55 -11.57 1.33
CA LEU A 137 11.19 -12.89 1.22
C LEU A 137 10.38 -14.05 1.78
N ASP A 138 9.12 -13.88 2.18
CA ASP A 138 8.28 -15.00 2.67
C ASP A 138 7.32 -15.52 1.58
N GLN A 139 7.54 -15.14 0.33
CA GLN A 139 6.80 -15.69 -0.79
C GLN A 139 7.47 -16.97 -1.29
N ALA A 140 6.79 -18.09 -1.13
CA ALA A 140 7.22 -19.37 -1.69
C ALA A 140 7.51 -19.22 -3.20
N ALA A 141 8.70 -19.64 -3.63
CA ALA A 141 9.09 -19.59 -5.04
C ALA A 141 8.34 -20.64 -5.89
N HIS A 142 8.04 -21.78 -5.29
CA HIS A 142 7.51 -22.98 -5.94
C HIS A 142 5.98 -23.02 -6.08
N VAL A 143 5.30 -21.86 -5.99
CA VAL A 143 3.85 -21.77 -6.20
C VAL A 143 3.56 -20.88 -7.41
N TRP A 144 2.50 -21.20 -8.14
CA TRP A 144 2.04 -20.36 -9.25
C TRP A 144 1.48 -19.05 -8.71
N ARG A 145 1.96 -17.94 -9.24
CA ARG A 145 1.53 -16.59 -8.84
C ARG A 145 1.29 -15.74 -10.06
N ARG A 146 0.49 -14.70 -9.87
CA ARG A 146 0.31 -13.66 -10.88
C ARG A 146 1.14 -12.44 -10.55
N ALA A 147 2.12 -12.14 -11.41
CA ALA A 147 2.84 -10.88 -11.40
C ALA A 147 2.12 -9.86 -12.30
N SER A 148 2.17 -8.58 -11.95
CA SER A 148 1.65 -7.52 -12.82
C SER A 148 2.20 -6.13 -12.55
N CYS A 149 2.10 -5.25 -13.55
CA CYS A 149 2.32 -3.81 -13.38
C CYS A 149 1.01 -3.05 -13.60
N SER A 150 0.67 -2.17 -12.66
CA SER A 150 -0.38 -1.18 -12.84
C SER A 150 0.11 -0.13 -13.86
N LEU A 151 -0.58 0.01 -14.98
CA LEU A 151 -0.16 0.92 -16.03
C LEU A 151 -0.37 2.42 -15.71
N PRO A 152 -1.42 2.84 -14.98
CA PRO A 152 -1.54 4.25 -14.60
C PRO A 152 -0.31 4.78 -13.85
N SER A 153 0.39 3.92 -13.08
CA SER A 153 1.54 4.35 -12.29
C SER A 153 2.81 4.60 -13.10
N ILE A 154 2.88 4.06 -14.32
CA ILE A 154 4.03 4.25 -15.20
C ILE A 154 4.05 5.64 -15.84
N THR A 155 2.92 6.34 -15.85
CA THR A 155 2.78 7.63 -16.55
C THR A 155 3.55 8.75 -15.90
N HIS A 156 3.72 8.71 -14.57
CA HIS A 156 4.35 9.77 -13.77
C HIS A 156 5.63 9.30 -13.04
N CYS A 157 6.10 8.07 -13.29
CA CYS A 157 7.30 7.57 -12.63
C CYS A 157 8.58 8.20 -13.20
N ARG A 158 9.72 8.02 -12.50
CA ARG A 158 11.03 8.57 -12.93
C ARG A 158 11.46 8.11 -14.33
N THR A 159 10.95 6.97 -14.76
CA THR A 159 11.24 6.33 -16.06
C THR A 159 9.99 6.18 -16.91
N GLY A 160 8.97 7.01 -16.70
CA GLY A 160 7.73 6.98 -17.48
C GLY A 160 7.91 7.25 -18.98
N PRO A 161 6.84 7.09 -19.78
CA PRO A 161 6.85 7.47 -21.20
C PRO A 161 6.90 8.99 -21.35
N ASP A 162 7.47 9.45 -22.46
CA ASP A 162 7.44 10.87 -22.80
C ASP A 162 6.00 11.39 -22.93
N SER A 163 5.80 12.70 -22.73
CA SER A 163 4.50 13.36 -22.88
C SER A 163 4.60 14.57 -23.81
N LYS A 164 3.51 15.33 -23.98
CA LYS A 164 3.53 16.55 -24.78
C LYS A 164 4.53 17.57 -24.23
N ASN A 165 4.56 17.76 -22.90
CA ASN A 165 5.34 18.83 -22.27
C ASN A 165 6.65 18.35 -21.65
N TRP A 166 6.85 17.03 -21.48
CA TRP A 166 8.01 16.46 -20.79
C TRP A 166 8.70 15.37 -21.60
N ARG A 167 10.03 15.46 -21.70
CA ARG A 167 10.89 14.45 -22.32
C ARG A 167 11.81 13.84 -21.28
N TYR A 168 11.99 12.53 -21.37
CA TYR A 168 12.98 11.85 -20.56
C TYR A 168 14.39 12.28 -20.94
N ALA A 169 15.17 12.69 -19.95
CA ALA A 169 16.50 13.25 -20.08
C ALA A 169 17.43 12.59 -19.03
N PRO A 170 17.86 11.33 -19.26
CA PRO A 170 18.64 10.57 -18.28
C PRO A 170 20.02 11.18 -17.97
N GLU A 171 20.51 12.07 -18.83
CA GLU A 171 21.75 12.83 -18.63
C GLU A 171 21.65 13.88 -17.50
N LEU A 172 20.43 14.30 -17.16
CA LEU A 172 20.18 15.16 -16.00
C LEU A 172 20.23 14.25 -14.76
N HIS A 173 21.28 14.41 -13.95
CA HIS A 173 21.56 13.75 -12.66
C HIS A 173 20.36 13.02 -12.01
N ASP A 174 20.56 11.81 -11.45
CA ASP A 174 19.64 10.79 -10.88
C ASP A 174 18.30 11.21 -10.22
N LEU A 175 18.11 12.47 -9.88
CA LEU A 175 16.90 13.04 -9.27
C LEU A 175 16.05 13.88 -10.23
N TRP A 176 16.55 14.28 -11.41
CA TRP A 176 15.89 15.21 -12.33
C TRP A 176 15.79 14.65 -13.76
N THR A 177 15.20 13.48 -13.92
CA THR A 177 15.20 12.72 -15.18
C THR A 177 14.26 13.24 -16.28
N TRP A 178 13.61 14.39 -16.06
CA TRP A 178 12.62 14.95 -16.97
C TRP A 178 12.93 16.41 -17.32
N ARG A 179 12.91 16.72 -18.61
CA ARG A 179 13.10 18.06 -19.15
C ARG A 179 11.79 18.59 -19.73
N ARG A 180 11.45 19.83 -19.38
CA ARG A 180 10.31 20.53 -19.96
C ARG A 180 10.63 20.98 -21.39
N VAL A 181 9.70 20.78 -22.33
CA VAL A 181 9.92 21.04 -23.77
C VAL A 181 9.98 22.53 -24.10
N ASP A 182 9.19 23.35 -23.41
CA ASP A 182 9.04 24.80 -23.61
C ASP A 182 9.89 25.65 -22.65
N ASP A 183 10.66 25.03 -21.76
CA ASP A 183 11.46 25.73 -20.74
C ASP A 183 12.86 25.11 -20.60
N PRO A 184 13.95 25.82 -20.99
CA PRO A 184 15.31 25.32 -20.95
C PRO A 184 15.90 25.22 -19.53
N VAL A 185 15.19 25.61 -18.48
CA VAL A 185 15.59 25.36 -17.08
C VAL A 185 14.59 24.45 -16.35
N GLY A 186 13.40 24.24 -16.91
CA GLY A 186 12.39 23.36 -16.35
C GLY A 186 12.85 21.91 -16.29
N ALA A 187 12.97 21.38 -15.07
CA ALA A 187 13.30 19.98 -14.82
C ALA A 187 12.40 19.40 -13.71
N SER A 188 12.16 18.10 -13.77
CA SER A 188 11.36 17.37 -12.76
C SER A 188 11.94 15.98 -12.49
N ALA A 189 11.65 15.44 -11.32
CA ALA A 189 11.95 14.05 -10.97
C ALA A 189 11.00 13.05 -11.67
N ALA A 190 9.87 13.54 -12.17
CA ALA A 190 8.75 12.76 -12.69
C ALA A 190 8.13 13.45 -13.90
N ASN A 191 7.48 12.67 -14.78
CA ASN A 191 6.67 13.24 -15.84
C ASN A 191 5.41 13.89 -15.23
N MET A 192 5.39 15.22 -15.21
CA MET A 192 4.31 15.96 -14.56
C MET A 192 2.99 15.87 -15.33
N ASP A 193 3.01 15.64 -16.65
CA ASP A 193 1.79 15.42 -17.43
C ASP A 193 1.10 14.12 -17.01
N GLY A 194 1.87 13.06 -16.72
CA GLY A 194 1.31 11.81 -16.19
C GLY A 194 0.66 11.99 -14.81
N LEU A 195 1.27 12.82 -13.95
CA LEU A 195 0.76 13.07 -12.60
C LEU A 195 -0.64 13.73 -12.62
N ILE A 196 -0.95 14.45 -13.70
CA ILE A 196 -2.19 15.19 -13.92
C ILE A 196 -3.04 14.61 -15.07
N TYR A 197 -2.75 13.38 -15.49
CA TYR A 197 -3.55 12.57 -16.44
C TYR A 197 -3.52 13.04 -17.90
N PHE A 198 -2.52 13.84 -18.26
CA PHE A 198 -2.31 14.31 -19.64
C PHE A 198 -1.41 13.38 -20.47
N ASN A 199 -1.10 12.20 -19.94
CA ASN A 199 -0.25 11.20 -20.61
C ASN A 199 -0.84 9.78 -20.52
N ASP A 200 -2.16 9.67 -20.58
CA ASP A 200 -2.88 8.39 -20.41
C ASP A 200 -3.05 7.61 -21.72
N ASP A 201 -2.92 8.27 -22.87
CA ASP A 201 -2.92 7.60 -24.17
C ASP A 201 -1.58 6.91 -24.37
N TYR A 202 -1.61 5.58 -24.51
CA TYR A 202 -0.39 4.78 -24.55
C TYR A 202 -0.40 3.80 -25.70
N THR A 203 0.80 3.60 -26.26
CA THR A 203 1.04 2.61 -27.29
C THR A 203 1.98 1.54 -26.76
N LEU A 204 1.52 0.31 -26.60
CA LEU A 204 2.37 -0.84 -26.28
C LEU A 204 2.89 -1.49 -27.57
N ARG A 205 4.21 -1.69 -27.63
CA ARG A 205 4.97 -2.26 -28.77
C ARG A 205 5.79 -3.47 -28.36
N SER A 206 6.24 -3.54 -27.11
CA SER A 206 6.88 -4.72 -26.57
C SER A 206 6.76 -4.82 -25.07
N VAL A 207 6.82 -6.05 -24.57
CA VAL A 207 7.00 -6.33 -23.14
C VAL A 207 8.27 -7.16 -22.99
N THR A 208 9.14 -6.78 -22.07
CA THR A 208 10.31 -7.59 -21.71
C THR A 208 10.20 -8.03 -20.26
N LEU A 209 10.36 -9.32 -20.00
CA LEU A 209 10.46 -9.86 -18.65
C LEU A 209 11.95 -10.04 -18.32
N ARG A 210 12.41 -9.48 -17.20
CA ARG A 210 13.79 -9.66 -16.73
C ARG A 210 13.84 -10.68 -15.60
N LEU A 211 14.63 -11.72 -15.80
CA LEU A 211 14.85 -12.81 -14.84
C LEU A 211 16.32 -12.81 -14.41
N ASN A 212 16.60 -12.79 -13.11
CA ASN A 212 17.97 -12.78 -12.60
C ASN A 212 18.28 -14.06 -11.82
N GLY A 213 19.42 -14.68 -12.15
CA GLY A 213 19.94 -15.84 -11.45
C GLY A 213 20.46 -15.52 -10.06
N SER A 214 20.96 -16.55 -9.39
CA SER A 214 21.68 -16.41 -8.12
C SER A 214 22.86 -15.46 -8.28
N PRO A 215 23.18 -14.58 -7.31
CA PRO A 215 24.38 -13.75 -7.41
C PRO A 215 25.65 -14.54 -7.07
N ASP A 216 25.50 -15.76 -6.56
CA ASP A 216 26.61 -16.71 -6.37
C ASP A 216 26.94 -17.35 -7.72
N GLU A 217 28.08 -16.96 -8.31
CA GLU A 217 28.59 -17.50 -9.57
C GLU A 217 28.79 -19.04 -9.54
N ASN A 218 28.96 -19.63 -8.36
CA ASN A 218 29.08 -21.08 -8.15
C ASN A 218 27.74 -21.72 -7.72
N GLY A 219 26.66 -20.94 -7.75
CA GLY A 219 25.32 -21.36 -7.40
C GLY A 219 24.73 -22.38 -8.38
N LYS A 220 23.53 -22.86 -8.07
CA LYS A 220 22.76 -23.70 -9.00
C LYS A 220 21.94 -22.84 -9.95
N GLU A 221 21.69 -23.37 -11.14
CA GLU A 221 20.75 -22.79 -12.09
C GLU A 221 19.35 -22.73 -11.46
N ASP A 222 18.67 -21.62 -11.70
CA ASP A 222 17.27 -21.46 -11.36
C ASP A 222 16.39 -21.76 -12.58
N LYS A 223 15.14 -22.15 -12.32
CA LYS A 223 14.13 -22.32 -13.36
C LYS A 223 12.96 -21.38 -13.13
N VAL A 224 12.46 -20.78 -14.21
CA VAL A 224 11.23 -20.01 -14.19
C VAL A 224 10.26 -20.58 -15.22
N PHE A 225 9.07 -20.95 -14.77
CA PHE A 225 7.97 -21.35 -15.63
C PHE A 225 7.05 -20.15 -15.84
N LEU A 226 6.71 -19.87 -17.09
CA LEU A 226 5.87 -18.74 -17.48
C LEU A 226 4.59 -19.21 -18.15
N ARG A 227 3.48 -18.52 -17.87
CA ARG A 227 2.16 -18.70 -18.48
C ARG A 227 1.55 -17.34 -18.79
N ASN A 228 0.86 -17.26 -19.93
CA ASN A 228 -0.05 -16.19 -20.32
C ASN A 228 0.43 -14.76 -20.00
N LEU A 229 1.10 -14.10 -20.94
CA LEU A 229 1.32 -12.66 -20.88
C LEU A 229 0.07 -11.94 -21.39
N ARG A 230 -0.52 -11.07 -20.57
CA ARG A 230 -1.81 -10.42 -20.84
C ARG A 230 -1.76 -8.92 -20.65
N LEU A 231 -2.56 -8.22 -21.45
CA LEU A 231 -2.99 -6.85 -21.22
C LEU A 231 -4.44 -6.90 -20.71
N VAL A 232 -4.70 -6.30 -19.54
CA VAL A 232 -5.93 -6.53 -18.76
C VAL A 232 -6.53 -5.20 -18.32
N GLY A 233 -7.85 -5.07 -18.41
CA GLY A 233 -8.58 -3.93 -17.85
C GLY A 233 -10.09 -3.98 -18.08
N PRO A 234 -10.78 -2.82 -17.97
CA PRO A 234 -12.22 -2.72 -18.17
C PRO A 234 -12.71 -3.20 -19.54
N LYS A 235 -11.93 -3.05 -20.62
CA LYS A 235 -12.29 -3.54 -21.97
C LYS A 235 -12.09 -5.05 -22.16
N GLY A 236 -11.71 -5.78 -21.12
CA GLY A 236 -11.44 -7.21 -21.15
C GLY A 236 -9.95 -7.53 -21.13
N ASP A 237 -9.61 -8.72 -21.64
CA ASP A 237 -8.26 -9.28 -21.58
C ASP A 237 -7.77 -9.55 -23.00
N ILE A 238 -6.56 -9.08 -23.31
CA ILE A 238 -5.85 -9.40 -24.56
C ILE A 238 -4.68 -10.31 -24.21
N MET A 239 -4.59 -11.46 -24.86
CA MET A 239 -3.41 -12.32 -24.79
C MET A 239 -2.28 -11.72 -25.65
N LEU A 240 -1.22 -11.23 -25.01
CA LEU A 240 -0.05 -10.68 -25.68
C LEU A 240 0.93 -11.80 -26.10
N ALA A 241 1.06 -12.84 -25.28
CA ALA A 241 1.75 -14.07 -25.62
C ALA A 241 1.21 -15.24 -24.81
N ASP A 242 0.95 -16.36 -25.49
CA ASP A 242 0.70 -17.65 -24.85
C ASP A 242 2.02 -18.42 -24.75
N PHE A 243 2.43 -18.73 -23.52
CA PHE A 243 3.68 -19.42 -23.23
C PHE A 243 3.53 -20.96 -23.25
N SER A 244 2.41 -21.49 -23.76
CA SER A 244 2.30 -22.92 -24.12
C SER A 244 3.17 -23.31 -25.32
N HIS A 245 3.70 -22.32 -26.03
CA HIS A 245 4.64 -22.43 -27.13
C HIS A 245 5.62 -21.25 -27.12
N GLN A 246 6.70 -21.33 -27.89
CA GLN A 246 7.61 -20.20 -28.04
C GLN A 246 6.92 -19.09 -28.85
N PRO A 247 6.85 -17.83 -28.37
CA PRO A 247 6.19 -16.77 -29.12
C PRO A 247 6.93 -16.41 -30.41
N GLU A 248 6.21 -16.02 -31.47
CA GLU A 248 6.80 -15.73 -32.79
C GLU A 248 7.78 -14.54 -32.79
N ASN A 249 7.48 -13.46 -32.05
CA ASN A 249 8.31 -12.26 -31.94
C ASN A 249 9.13 -12.25 -30.64
N PHE A 250 9.72 -13.39 -30.30
CA PHE A 250 10.43 -13.61 -29.05
C PHE A 250 11.94 -13.48 -29.22
N LYS A 251 12.58 -12.74 -28.33
CA LYS A 251 14.04 -12.63 -28.26
C LYS A 251 14.50 -12.82 -26.83
N VAL A 252 15.58 -13.58 -26.65
CA VAL A 252 16.25 -13.72 -25.36
C VAL A 252 17.65 -13.14 -25.48
N THR A 253 17.95 -12.19 -24.61
CA THR A 253 19.31 -11.67 -24.42
C THR A 253 19.76 -11.90 -23.00
N ARG A 254 21.07 -12.03 -22.77
CA ARG A 254 21.63 -12.14 -21.43
C ARG A 254 22.75 -11.12 -21.17
N ARG A 255 23.05 -10.92 -19.90
CA ARG A 255 24.22 -10.17 -19.42
C ARG A 255 24.62 -10.63 -18.03
N LYS A 256 25.89 -10.50 -17.65
CA LYS A 256 26.32 -10.72 -16.27
C LYS A 256 25.67 -9.75 -15.28
N LEU A 257 25.31 -10.25 -14.10
CA LEU A 257 24.82 -9.43 -12.98
C LEU A 257 25.98 -8.66 -12.33
N SER A 258 27.13 -9.32 -12.20
CA SER A 258 28.39 -8.77 -11.69
C SER A 258 28.98 -7.65 -12.55
N ASP A 259 28.66 -7.59 -13.85
CA ASP A 259 29.06 -6.52 -14.75
C ASP A 259 27.85 -5.80 -15.39
N PRO A 260 27.27 -4.81 -14.69
CA PRO A 260 26.09 -4.08 -15.17
C PRO A 260 26.37 -3.15 -16.36
N ASN A 261 27.63 -2.93 -16.73
CA ASN A 261 27.99 -2.09 -17.88
C ASN A 261 28.25 -2.90 -19.15
N ASP A 262 28.30 -4.22 -19.02
CA ASP A 262 28.46 -5.13 -20.16
C ASP A 262 27.30 -5.02 -21.16
N GLU A 263 27.55 -5.44 -22.39
CA GLU A 263 26.53 -5.45 -23.44
C GLU A 263 25.58 -6.65 -23.27
N TRP A 264 24.37 -6.50 -23.80
CA TRP A 264 23.41 -7.61 -23.82
C TRP A 264 23.70 -8.52 -25.01
N GLU A 265 24.04 -9.77 -24.75
CA GLU A 265 24.32 -10.79 -25.76
C GLU A 265 23.03 -11.47 -26.21
N THR A 266 22.84 -11.67 -27.51
CA THR A 266 21.71 -12.47 -28.03
C THR A 266 21.99 -13.96 -27.85
N MET A 267 21.01 -14.70 -27.34
CA MET A 267 21.13 -16.14 -27.09
C MET A 267 20.64 -16.96 -28.28
N ASP A 268 21.53 -17.78 -28.85
CA ASP A 268 21.21 -18.81 -29.85
C ASP A 268 22.10 -20.06 -29.63
N PRO A 269 21.54 -21.22 -29.20
CA PRO A 269 20.12 -21.45 -28.94
C PRO A 269 19.61 -20.68 -27.71
N MET A 270 18.32 -20.37 -27.70
CA MET A 270 17.67 -19.73 -26.55
C MET A 270 17.61 -20.72 -25.36
N PRO A 271 17.79 -20.25 -24.11
CA PRO A 271 17.75 -21.08 -22.89
C PRO A 271 16.30 -21.37 -22.44
N VAL A 272 15.43 -21.72 -23.39
CA VAL A 272 14.01 -21.94 -23.14
C VAL A 272 13.55 -23.28 -23.68
N ALA A 273 12.56 -23.88 -23.03
CA ALA A 273 11.93 -25.12 -23.46
C ALA A 273 10.42 -25.07 -23.18
N ILE A 274 9.64 -25.83 -23.96
CA ILE A 274 8.25 -26.09 -23.63
C ILE A 274 8.18 -27.39 -22.83
N VAL A 275 7.56 -27.31 -21.65
CA VAL A 275 7.43 -28.44 -20.73
C VAL A 275 6.01 -28.51 -20.18
N THR A 276 5.61 -29.69 -19.71
CA THR A 276 4.34 -29.87 -19.02
C THR A 276 4.52 -29.64 -17.52
N GLU A 277 3.82 -28.65 -16.97
CA GLU A 277 3.76 -28.35 -15.53
C GLU A 277 2.30 -28.28 -15.07
N ASP A 278 1.95 -29.01 -14.01
CA ASP A 278 0.57 -29.16 -13.50
C ASP A 278 -0.45 -29.52 -14.61
N GLY A 279 -0.03 -30.35 -15.56
CA GLY A 279 -0.86 -30.81 -16.69
C GLY A 279 -1.10 -29.77 -17.79
N ARG A 280 -0.31 -28.69 -17.84
CA ARG A 280 -0.38 -27.67 -18.90
C ARG A 280 1.01 -27.41 -19.48
N GLU A 281 1.06 -27.18 -20.79
CA GLU A 281 2.29 -26.72 -21.45
C GLU A 281 2.64 -25.30 -20.99
N VAL A 282 3.92 -25.09 -20.66
CA VAL A 282 4.47 -23.82 -20.16
C VAL A 282 5.86 -23.57 -20.74
N LEU A 283 6.30 -22.32 -20.74
CA LEU A 283 7.66 -21.95 -21.13
C LEU A 283 8.55 -22.04 -19.88
N GLU A 284 9.43 -23.04 -19.86
CA GLU A 284 10.55 -23.13 -18.92
C GLU A 284 11.69 -22.25 -19.42
N VAL A 285 12.26 -21.45 -18.52
CA VAL A 285 13.44 -20.63 -18.77
C VAL A 285 14.52 -21.05 -17.77
N MET A 286 15.67 -21.47 -18.29
CA MET A 286 16.85 -21.75 -17.49
C MET A 286 17.60 -20.45 -17.23
N VAL A 287 17.89 -20.17 -15.96
CA VAL A 287 18.53 -18.94 -15.52
C VAL A 287 19.87 -19.30 -14.85
N GLU A 288 20.97 -19.08 -15.58
CA GLU A 288 22.33 -19.31 -15.08
C GLU A 288 22.66 -18.39 -13.88
N PRO A 289 23.46 -18.87 -12.91
CA PRO A 289 24.01 -18.02 -11.85
C PRO A 289 24.83 -16.86 -12.41
N ASP A 290 24.81 -15.72 -11.74
CA ASP A 290 25.44 -14.45 -12.13
C ASP A 290 24.96 -13.91 -13.50
N PHE A 291 23.84 -14.38 -14.06
CA PHE A 291 23.27 -13.84 -15.29
C PHE A 291 21.87 -13.23 -15.10
N SER A 292 21.61 -12.18 -15.88
CA SER A 292 20.31 -11.58 -16.13
C SER A 292 19.85 -11.96 -17.53
N TYR A 293 18.63 -12.45 -17.67
CA TYR A 293 17.98 -12.70 -18.96
C TYR A 293 16.86 -11.70 -19.18
N ALA A 294 16.80 -11.15 -20.39
CA ALA A 294 15.74 -10.29 -20.86
C ALA A 294 14.96 -11.01 -21.97
N LEU A 295 13.72 -11.36 -21.65
CA LEU A 295 12.80 -12.10 -22.50
C LEU A 295 11.86 -11.08 -23.16
N ARG A 296 12.20 -10.63 -24.37
CA ARG A 296 11.44 -9.61 -25.10
C ARG A 296 10.41 -10.25 -26.00
N VAL A 297 9.15 -9.91 -25.77
CA VAL A 297 7.99 -10.23 -26.62
C VAL A 297 7.62 -8.97 -27.40
N GLY A 298 7.75 -9.01 -28.72
CA GLY A 298 7.17 -7.99 -29.59
C GLY A 298 5.64 -8.13 -29.62
N VAL A 299 4.92 -7.03 -29.39
CA VAL A 299 3.46 -7.02 -29.47
C VAL A 299 3.02 -6.23 -30.70
N SER A 300 1.91 -6.65 -31.32
CA SER A 300 1.25 -5.83 -32.32
C SER A 300 0.89 -4.48 -31.70
N HIS A 301 0.94 -3.41 -32.49
CA HIS A 301 0.70 -2.05 -32.03
C HIS A 301 -0.66 -1.93 -31.30
N GLN A 302 -0.63 -1.82 -29.97
CA GLN A 302 -1.83 -1.65 -29.14
C GLN A 302 -1.90 -0.21 -28.65
N GLU A 303 -2.88 0.56 -29.14
CA GLU A 303 -3.21 1.89 -28.62
C GLU A 303 -4.41 1.81 -27.69
N PHE A 304 -4.28 2.39 -26.51
CA PHE A 304 -5.34 2.35 -25.50
C PHE A 304 -5.12 3.40 -24.41
N ASN A 305 -6.18 3.70 -23.68
CA ASN A 305 -6.11 4.54 -22.49
C ASN A 305 -5.72 3.72 -21.23
N LEU A 306 -4.68 4.17 -20.51
CA LEU A 306 -4.11 3.45 -19.36
C LEU A 306 -5.02 3.40 -18.12
N ALA A 307 -6.05 4.24 -18.05
CA ALA A 307 -6.98 4.28 -16.91
C ALA A 307 -8.35 3.67 -17.27
N GLU A 308 -8.82 3.84 -18.51
CA GLU A 308 -10.18 3.46 -18.91
C GLU A 308 -10.24 2.14 -19.69
N ASP A 309 -9.20 1.79 -20.45
CA ASP A 309 -9.26 0.66 -21.38
C ASP A 309 -8.56 -0.58 -20.82
N TYR A 310 -7.24 -0.46 -20.65
CA TYR A 310 -6.38 -1.50 -20.11
C TYR A 310 -5.45 -0.88 -19.09
N THR A 311 -5.51 -1.39 -17.87
CA THR A 311 -4.88 -0.75 -16.71
C THR A 311 -3.71 -1.58 -16.18
N ARG A 312 -3.40 -2.71 -16.81
CA ARG A 312 -2.43 -3.67 -16.28
C ARG A 312 -1.83 -4.56 -17.35
N VAL A 313 -0.53 -4.84 -17.23
CA VAL A 313 0.10 -5.99 -17.89
C VAL A 313 0.38 -7.05 -16.82
N SER A 314 -0.06 -8.28 -17.04
CA SER A 314 0.09 -9.38 -16.08
C SER A 314 0.58 -10.67 -16.73
N PHE A 315 1.24 -11.52 -15.94
CA PHE A 315 1.65 -12.87 -16.34
C PHE A 315 1.65 -13.80 -15.13
N ASP A 316 1.46 -15.10 -15.37
CA ASP A 316 1.58 -16.11 -14.33
C ASP A 316 2.99 -16.72 -14.37
N PHE A 317 3.59 -16.94 -13.20
CA PHE A 317 4.91 -17.56 -13.10
C PHE A 317 5.02 -18.50 -11.90
N LYS A 318 5.99 -19.42 -11.96
CA LYS A 318 6.43 -20.29 -10.87
C LYS A 318 7.95 -20.41 -10.95
N GLY A 319 8.64 -20.29 -9.81
CA GLY A 319 10.09 -20.43 -9.73
C GLY A 319 10.51 -21.76 -9.10
N ILE A 320 11.62 -22.33 -9.55
CA ILE A 320 12.37 -23.36 -8.81
C ILE A 320 13.77 -22.80 -8.59
N SER A 321 14.14 -22.65 -7.32
CA SER A 321 15.43 -22.15 -6.89
C SER A 321 15.98 -23.02 -5.77
N SER A 322 17.29 -22.98 -5.55
CA SER A 322 17.90 -23.57 -4.35
C SER A 322 17.44 -22.85 -3.07
N GLU A 323 16.99 -21.60 -3.18
CA GLU A 323 16.37 -20.86 -2.09
C GLU A 323 14.88 -21.22 -1.96
N PRO A 324 14.37 -21.48 -0.74
CA PRO A 324 12.96 -21.87 -0.54
C PRO A 324 11.97 -20.74 -0.88
N ASN A 325 12.43 -19.49 -0.83
CA ASN A 325 11.64 -18.29 -1.03
C ASN A 325 12.11 -17.48 -2.25
N LEU A 326 11.21 -16.69 -2.83
CA LEU A 326 11.55 -15.76 -3.90
C LEU A 326 12.60 -14.76 -3.42
N ARG A 327 13.70 -14.67 -4.17
CA ARG A 327 14.68 -13.60 -4.02
C ARG A 327 14.05 -12.30 -4.54
N TYR A 328 14.20 -11.21 -3.79
CA TYR A 328 13.60 -9.92 -4.10
C TYR A 328 14.64 -8.85 -4.43
N ARG A 329 14.22 -7.86 -5.23
CA ARG A 329 15.03 -6.67 -5.54
C ARG A 329 15.23 -5.83 -4.28
N GLN A 330 16.49 -5.69 -3.86
CA GLN A 330 16.92 -4.74 -2.82
C GLN A 330 17.73 -3.63 -3.48
N GLY A 331 17.20 -2.41 -3.54
CA GLY A 331 18.02 -1.27 -3.95
C GLY A 331 17.26 -0.08 -4.50
N TRP A 332 17.64 1.10 -4.00
CA TRP A 332 17.18 2.43 -4.39
C TRP A 332 17.67 2.85 -5.79
N ARG A 333 18.67 2.14 -6.34
CA ARG A 333 19.23 2.40 -7.66
C ARG A 333 18.41 1.67 -8.73
N TYR A 334 17.71 2.47 -9.53
CA TYR A 334 17.15 2.05 -10.80
C TYR A 334 18.29 1.50 -11.68
N GLY A 335 18.11 0.30 -12.25
CA GLY A 335 19.04 -0.22 -13.26
C GLY A 335 20.36 -0.83 -12.78
N GLN A 336 20.63 -0.96 -11.47
CA GLN A 336 21.70 -1.87 -11.04
C GLN A 336 21.20 -3.30 -11.15
N THR A 337 21.60 -3.97 -12.23
CA THR A 337 21.30 -5.35 -12.59
C THR A 337 21.97 -6.38 -11.69
N GLY A 338 22.22 -6.07 -10.41
CA GLY A 338 22.87 -6.98 -9.46
C GLY A 338 21.92 -7.59 -8.43
N SER A 339 20.61 -7.31 -8.50
CA SER A 339 19.63 -7.88 -7.57
C SER A 339 19.15 -9.25 -8.03
N PRO A 340 19.29 -10.32 -7.24
CA PRO A 340 19.06 -11.70 -7.71
C PRO A 340 17.59 -12.12 -7.76
N ALA A 341 16.66 -11.24 -8.14
CA ALA A 341 15.24 -11.59 -8.18
C ALA A 341 14.92 -12.48 -9.39
N LEU A 342 14.31 -13.65 -9.15
CA LEU A 342 13.88 -14.59 -10.21
C LEU A 342 12.99 -13.89 -11.25
N VAL A 343 12.16 -12.94 -10.82
CA VAL A 343 11.46 -11.96 -11.65
C VAL A 343 11.84 -10.58 -11.15
N SER A 344 12.78 -9.92 -11.84
CA SER A 344 13.36 -8.65 -11.40
C SER A 344 12.57 -7.44 -11.86
N ASP A 345 12.30 -7.37 -13.15
CA ASP A 345 11.68 -6.20 -13.77
C ASP A 345 10.77 -6.63 -14.91
N MET A 346 9.81 -5.76 -15.23
CA MET A 346 9.10 -5.77 -16.49
C MET A 346 9.46 -4.48 -17.22
N ILE A 347 9.68 -4.54 -18.53
CA ILE A 347 10.02 -3.36 -19.33
C ILE A 347 8.94 -3.22 -20.39
N LEU A 348 8.24 -2.10 -20.37
CA LEU A 348 7.19 -1.79 -21.33
C LEU A 348 7.75 -0.81 -22.36
N ASN A 349 7.77 -1.24 -23.62
CA ASN A 349 8.58 -0.65 -24.69
C ASN A 349 10.06 -0.62 -24.29
N ASP A 350 10.52 0.48 -23.71
CA ASP A 350 11.90 0.69 -23.25
C ASP A 350 11.95 1.31 -21.84
N ARG A 351 10.84 1.24 -21.09
CA ARG A 351 10.70 1.80 -19.74
C ARG A 351 10.62 0.71 -18.69
N THR A 352 11.58 0.70 -17.77
CA THR A 352 11.66 -0.28 -16.67
C THR A 352 10.60 0.02 -15.62
N VAL A 353 9.84 -1.01 -15.23
CA VAL A 353 8.86 -1.01 -14.15
C VAL A 353 9.06 -2.24 -13.28
N VAL A 354 8.71 -2.16 -12.00
CA VAL A 354 8.83 -3.32 -11.12
C VAL A 354 7.46 -4.00 -11.01
N PRO A 355 7.33 -5.29 -11.38
CA PRO A 355 6.07 -5.98 -11.24
C PRO A 355 5.77 -6.24 -9.76
N SER A 356 4.49 -6.17 -9.42
CA SER A 356 3.94 -6.58 -8.14
C SER A 356 3.46 -8.04 -8.22
N HIS A 357 3.82 -8.86 -7.23
CA HIS A 357 3.49 -10.30 -7.20
C HIS A 357 2.11 -10.63 -6.56
N ASP A 358 1.37 -9.62 -6.11
CA ASP A 358 -0.05 -9.72 -5.65
C ASP A 358 -0.98 -8.80 -6.44
N VAL A 359 -0.59 -8.45 -7.67
CA VAL A 359 -1.44 -7.67 -8.57
C VAL A 359 -1.81 -6.28 -8.01
N ARG A 360 -0.92 -5.67 -7.22
CA ARG A 360 -1.13 -4.41 -6.49
C ARG A 360 -1.46 -3.23 -7.40
N GLY A 361 -2.05 -2.19 -6.81
CA GLY A 361 -2.57 -1.02 -7.51
C GLY A 361 -4.06 -0.83 -7.26
N GLY A 362 -4.56 0.29 -7.76
CA GLY A 362 -5.95 0.70 -7.70
C GLY A 362 -6.08 2.04 -8.41
N ILE A 363 -7.29 2.36 -8.85
CA ILE A 363 -7.64 3.66 -9.41
C ILE A 363 -8.82 4.18 -8.61
N LEU A 364 -8.69 5.36 -8.01
CA LEU A 364 -9.76 6.00 -7.28
C LEU A 364 -10.88 6.33 -8.26
N ASP A 365 -12.12 5.96 -7.92
CA ASP A 365 -13.28 6.50 -8.59
C ASP A 365 -13.51 7.91 -8.02
N PRO A 366 -13.25 8.99 -8.79
CA PRO A 366 -13.35 10.33 -8.26
C PRO A 366 -14.79 10.65 -7.82
N ASP A 367 -15.82 10.11 -8.46
CA ASP A 367 -17.21 10.43 -8.14
C ASP A 367 -17.71 9.70 -6.89
N SER A 368 -17.01 8.64 -6.48
CA SER A 368 -17.29 7.92 -5.22
C SER A 368 -16.87 8.67 -3.96
N VAL A 369 -15.98 9.67 -4.08
CA VAL A 369 -15.44 10.35 -2.89
C VAL A 369 -16.45 11.34 -2.33
N LEU A 370 -16.97 11.01 -1.17
CA LEU A 370 -17.99 11.78 -0.45
C LEU A 370 -17.49 12.15 0.94
N VAL A 371 -17.88 13.35 1.39
CA VAL A 371 -17.76 13.75 2.79
C VAL A 371 -19.06 14.41 3.22
N GLU A 372 -19.49 14.14 4.44
CA GLU A 372 -20.72 14.68 4.99
C GLU A 372 -20.61 14.86 6.50
N ASP A 373 -21.06 16.00 7.02
CA ASP A 373 -21.19 16.24 8.45
C ASP A 373 -22.67 16.36 8.84
N ARG A 374 -23.10 15.66 9.90
CA ARG A 374 -24.43 15.86 10.51
C ARG A 374 -24.32 15.76 12.03
N ASN A 375 -24.94 16.69 12.75
CA ASN A 375 -25.02 16.64 14.22
C ASN A 375 -23.66 16.48 14.94
N ARG A 376 -22.60 17.11 14.40
CA ARG A 376 -21.20 16.98 14.86
C ARG A 376 -20.55 15.62 14.62
N ASP A 377 -21.19 14.74 13.87
CA ASP A 377 -20.61 13.50 13.37
C ASP A 377 -20.15 13.68 11.93
N SER A 378 -19.10 12.97 11.54
CA SER A 378 -18.44 13.10 10.25
C SER A 378 -18.40 11.78 9.50
N PHE A 379 -18.89 11.77 8.27
CA PHE A 379 -18.93 10.63 7.38
C PHE A 379 -18.02 10.86 6.18
N GLY A 380 -17.35 9.82 5.73
CA GLY A 380 -16.62 9.82 4.47
C GLY A 380 -16.70 8.50 3.74
N SER A 381 -16.61 8.56 2.42
CA SER A 381 -16.63 7.40 1.55
C SER A 381 -15.66 7.56 0.39
N PHE A 382 -15.13 6.45 -0.12
CA PHE A 382 -14.42 6.37 -1.38
C PHE A 382 -14.41 4.92 -1.91
N THR A 383 -14.23 4.78 -3.22
CA THR A 383 -14.08 3.51 -3.92
C THR A 383 -12.83 3.52 -4.79
N TYR A 384 -12.05 2.46 -4.70
CA TYR A 384 -11.02 2.12 -5.68
C TYR A 384 -11.52 1.01 -6.59
N ARG A 385 -11.44 1.23 -7.90
CA ARG A 385 -11.57 0.18 -8.92
C ARG A 385 -10.20 -0.40 -9.24
N ASN A 386 -10.18 -1.63 -9.74
CA ASN A 386 -8.96 -2.39 -9.99
C ASN A 386 -8.02 -2.50 -8.77
N TYR A 387 -8.61 -2.52 -7.57
CA TYR A 387 -7.87 -2.58 -6.31
C TYR A 387 -7.34 -3.99 -6.08
N PHE A 388 -6.03 -4.20 -6.23
CA PHE A 388 -5.38 -5.52 -6.25
C PHE A 388 -6.04 -6.45 -7.28
N GLY A 389 -5.69 -6.30 -8.55
CA GLY A 389 -6.32 -7.05 -9.66
C GLY A 389 -7.25 -6.21 -10.53
N ALA A 390 -7.39 -6.58 -11.80
CA ALA A 390 -8.37 -5.93 -12.67
C ALA A 390 -9.80 -6.33 -12.29
N ARG A 391 -10.73 -5.37 -12.43
CA ARG A 391 -12.18 -5.53 -12.17
C ARG A 391 -12.55 -5.88 -10.72
N SER A 392 -11.60 -5.86 -9.79
CA SER A 392 -11.91 -5.83 -8.37
C SER A 392 -12.29 -4.42 -7.92
N THR A 393 -13.01 -4.32 -6.82
CA THR A 393 -13.35 -3.03 -6.20
C THR A 393 -13.16 -3.09 -4.71
N TRP A 394 -12.69 -1.98 -4.12
CA TRP A 394 -12.71 -1.76 -2.69
C TRP A 394 -13.43 -0.44 -2.40
N THR A 395 -14.51 -0.50 -1.63
CA THR A 395 -15.20 0.67 -1.08
C THR A 395 -14.96 0.72 0.42
N ARG A 396 -14.63 1.91 0.94
CA ARG A 396 -14.54 2.17 2.37
C ARG A 396 -15.53 3.26 2.74
N HIS A 397 -16.44 2.93 3.64
CA HIS A 397 -17.26 3.91 4.35
C HIS A 397 -16.67 4.09 5.75
N THR A 398 -16.60 5.33 6.22
CA THR A 398 -16.08 5.66 7.54
C THR A 398 -16.98 6.67 8.21
N LEU A 399 -17.35 6.40 9.46
CA LEU A 399 -18.11 7.30 10.31
C LEU A 399 -17.31 7.59 11.58
N LEU A 400 -17.04 8.87 11.83
CA LEU A 400 -16.42 9.38 13.04
C LEU A 400 -17.48 10.10 13.86
N THR A 401 -17.79 9.59 15.04
CA THR A 401 -18.76 10.23 15.93
C THR A 401 -18.13 11.37 16.73
N TRP A 402 -18.94 12.30 17.25
CA TRP A 402 -18.44 13.39 18.10
C TRP A 402 -17.82 12.90 19.42
N GLU A 403 -18.22 11.71 19.91
CA GLU A 403 -17.58 11.02 21.04
C GLU A 403 -16.21 10.45 20.69
N GLY A 404 -15.85 10.46 19.41
CA GLY A 404 -14.60 9.94 18.87
C GLY A 404 -14.65 8.47 18.53
N ILE A 405 -15.81 7.83 18.37
CA ILE A 405 -15.85 6.44 17.89
C ILE A 405 -15.65 6.45 16.36
N LEU A 406 -14.70 5.66 15.87
CA LEU A 406 -14.45 5.51 14.43
C LEU A 406 -14.98 4.14 13.96
N VAL A 407 -16.01 4.15 13.12
CA VAL A 407 -16.58 2.96 12.49
C VAL A 407 -16.10 2.90 11.04
N VAL A 408 -15.43 1.80 10.68
CA VAL A 408 -14.91 1.56 9.33
C VAL A 408 -15.59 0.34 8.74
N HIS A 409 -16.20 0.53 7.57
CA HIS A 409 -16.95 -0.48 6.85
C HIS A 409 -16.33 -0.66 5.46
N ASP A 410 -15.57 -1.74 5.31
CA ASP A 410 -14.85 -2.09 4.09
C ASP A 410 -15.64 -3.12 3.29
N ILE A 411 -15.81 -2.87 1.98
CA ILE A 411 -16.53 -3.73 1.04
C ILE A 411 -15.58 -4.05 -0.11
N TYR A 412 -15.24 -5.32 -0.27
CA TYR A 412 -14.36 -5.79 -1.33
C TYR A 412 -15.08 -6.74 -2.26
N VAL A 413 -14.96 -6.53 -3.57
CA VAL A 413 -15.43 -7.46 -4.60
C VAL A 413 -14.22 -7.91 -5.40
N ALA A 414 -13.96 -9.22 -5.40
CA ALA A 414 -12.81 -9.78 -6.10
C ALA A 414 -13.05 -9.84 -7.62
N GLY A 415 -12.00 -9.51 -8.38
CA GLY A 415 -11.88 -9.86 -9.79
C GLY A 415 -11.29 -11.27 -9.95
N SER A 416 -11.29 -11.79 -11.17
CA SER A 416 -10.78 -13.13 -11.49
C SER A 416 -9.30 -13.33 -11.17
N GLU A 417 -8.52 -12.26 -11.11
CA GLU A 417 -7.09 -12.32 -10.76
C GLU A 417 -6.84 -12.59 -9.27
N THR A 418 -7.83 -12.32 -8.42
CA THR A 418 -7.78 -12.47 -6.95
C THR A 418 -8.76 -13.50 -6.43
N ASP A 419 -9.27 -14.38 -7.30
CA ASP A 419 -10.11 -15.49 -6.88
C ASP A 419 -9.35 -16.42 -5.92
N GLY A 420 -9.92 -16.71 -4.76
CA GLY A 420 -9.28 -17.53 -3.74
C GLY A 420 -8.21 -16.81 -2.90
N TYR A 421 -8.00 -15.51 -3.10
CA TYR A 421 -7.03 -14.73 -2.32
C TYR A 421 -7.57 -14.45 -0.92
N ARG A 422 -6.66 -14.16 0.02
CA ARG A 422 -6.99 -13.64 1.35
C ARG A 422 -7.12 -12.13 1.28
N VAL A 423 -8.21 -11.60 1.83
CA VAL A 423 -8.42 -10.15 1.99
C VAL A 423 -8.78 -9.82 3.44
N GLY A 424 -8.40 -8.65 3.91
CA GLY A 424 -8.99 -8.07 5.12
C GLY A 424 -8.27 -6.85 5.66
N PRO A 425 -8.85 -6.17 6.66
CA PRO A 425 -8.33 -4.95 7.23
C PRO A 425 -7.12 -5.24 8.11
N ILE A 426 -6.15 -4.33 8.08
CA ILE A 426 -4.98 -4.32 8.96
C ILE A 426 -4.98 -2.98 9.70
N TRP A 427 -4.77 -3.03 11.02
CA TRP A 427 -4.69 -1.87 11.90
C TRP A 427 -3.33 -1.87 12.61
N CYS A 428 -2.54 -0.83 12.40
CA CYS A 428 -1.22 -0.70 12.99
C CYS A 428 -1.32 -0.01 14.35
N LEU A 429 -1.22 -0.81 15.41
CA LEU A 429 -1.35 -0.35 16.78
C LEU A 429 0.01 -0.23 17.45
N ARG A 430 0.14 0.68 18.41
CA ARG A 430 1.36 0.75 19.22
C ARG A 430 1.51 -0.51 20.06
N ALA A 431 2.71 -1.06 20.17
CA ALA A 431 2.97 -2.15 21.12
C ALA A 431 3.00 -1.65 22.57
N ASP A 432 2.50 -2.47 23.50
CA ASP A 432 2.76 -2.26 24.92
C ASP A 432 4.24 -2.54 25.23
N GLY A 433 4.75 -1.86 26.25
CA GLY A 433 6.15 -1.96 26.64
C GLY A 433 6.56 -0.90 27.65
N GLN A 434 7.83 -0.92 28.02
CA GLN A 434 8.40 -0.01 28.99
C GLN A 434 9.77 0.50 28.52
N TRP A 435 10.08 1.74 28.88
CA TRP A 435 11.41 2.29 28.64
C TRP A 435 12.37 1.77 29.71
N THR A 436 13.47 1.17 29.27
CA THR A 436 14.62 0.85 30.10
C THR A 436 15.79 1.75 29.73
N GLU A 437 16.52 2.19 30.74
CA GLU A 437 17.63 3.13 30.62
C GLU A 437 18.87 2.55 31.30
N GLY A 438 20.03 2.84 30.75
CA GLY A 438 21.30 2.43 31.34
C GLY A 438 22.45 3.29 30.86
N GLN A 439 23.64 3.02 31.37
CA GLN A 439 24.86 3.71 31.00
C GLN A 439 25.87 2.70 30.48
N ARG A 440 26.44 2.96 29.31
CA ARG A 440 27.56 2.19 28.76
C ARG A 440 28.83 2.48 29.56
N GLU A 441 29.81 1.59 29.47
CA GLU A 441 31.10 1.73 30.16
C GLU A 441 31.88 3.00 29.73
N ASP A 442 31.61 3.51 28.53
CA ASP A 442 32.17 4.77 27.99
C ASP A 442 31.46 6.03 28.51
N GLY A 443 30.47 5.87 29.40
CA GLY A 443 29.71 6.96 29.99
C GLY A 443 28.47 7.38 29.19
N HIS A 444 28.24 6.86 27.99
CA HIS A 444 27.05 7.18 27.19
C HIS A 444 25.79 6.56 27.78
N GLN A 445 24.78 7.41 28.04
CA GLN A 445 23.43 6.94 28.40
C GLN A 445 22.73 6.34 27.19
N TRP A 446 22.06 5.22 27.38
CA TRP A 446 21.19 4.60 26.40
C TRP A 446 19.78 4.47 26.97
N ARG A 447 18.80 4.46 26.06
CA ARG A 447 17.40 4.23 26.36
C ARG A 447 16.85 3.27 25.30
N LYS A 448 16.23 2.17 25.73
CA LYS A 448 15.60 1.16 24.86
C LYS A 448 14.15 0.96 25.30
N PHE A 449 13.23 0.82 24.36
CA PHE A 449 11.88 0.39 24.70
C PHE A 449 11.83 -1.14 24.62
N GLU A 450 11.47 -1.76 25.74
CA GLU A 450 11.24 -3.20 25.83
C GLU A 450 9.76 -3.48 25.58
N ASN A 451 9.47 -4.03 24.40
CA ASN A 451 8.12 -4.36 24.00
C ASN A 451 7.66 -5.65 24.68
N VAL A 452 6.38 -5.69 25.04
CA VAL A 452 5.69 -6.92 25.43
C VAL A 452 5.21 -7.61 24.15
N PRO A 453 5.55 -8.89 23.92
CA PRO A 453 5.00 -9.63 22.80
C PRO A 453 3.47 -9.68 22.87
N PRO A 454 2.77 -9.49 21.75
CA PRO A 454 1.31 -9.60 21.74
C PRO A 454 0.88 -11.01 22.16
N THR A 455 -0.14 -11.10 23.01
CA THR A 455 -0.79 -12.38 23.36
C THR A 455 -2.13 -12.47 22.64
N HIS A 456 -2.23 -13.39 21.68
CA HIS A 456 -3.44 -13.63 20.89
C HIS A 456 -3.81 -15.11 20.89
N ASP A 457 -5.08 -15.42 21.20
CA ASP A 457 -5.59 -16.79 21.38
C ASP A 457 -6.29 -17.35 20.13
N GLY A 458 -6.11 -16.71 18.96
CA GLY A 458 -6.69 -17.11 17.66
C GLY A 458 -8.19 -16.86 17.52
N ARG A 459 -8.94 -16.81 18.63
CA ARG A 459 -10.41 -16.57 18.67
C ARG A 459 -10.75 -15.11 18.95
N ARG A 460 -9.81 -14.38 19.57
CA ARG A 460 -9.95 -12.95 19.84
C ARG A 460 -10.00 -12.16 18.53
N HIS A 461 -11.01 -11.32 18.42
CA HIS A 461 -11.29 -10.45 17.27
C HIS A 461 -11.27 -8.97 17.69
N TRP A 462 -10.69 -8.69 18.85
CA TRP A 462 -10.50 -7.36 19.40
C TRP A 462 -9.08 -7.20 19.94
N PHE A 463 -8.59 -5.97 19.93
CA PHE A 463 -7.21 -5.64 20.25
C PHE A 463 -7.17 -4.28 20.92
N ASP A 464 -6.49 -4.16 22.05
CA ASP A 464 -6.26 -2.87 22.68
C ASP A 464 -4.78 -2.47 22.60
N ALA A 465 -4.54 -1.17 22.60
CA ALA A 465 -3.20 -0.61 22.52
C ALA A 465 -3.13 0.78 23.16
N PRO A 466 -1.96 1.19 23.65
CA PRO A 466 -1.76 2.56 24.12
C PRO A 466 -1.74 3.54 22.93
N ALA A 467 -2.08 4.80 23.19
CA ALA A 467 -1.87 5.86 22.19
C ALA A 467 -0.38 6.01 21.85
N PHE A 468 -0.10 6.45 20.62
CA PHE A 468 1.24 6.78 20.15
C PHE A 468 1.81 8.02 20.81
N ASP A 469 0.99 9.04 20.97
CA ASP A 469 1.41 10.31 21.54
C ASP A 469 0.25 11.05 22.20
N HIS A 470 0.58 12.02 23.05
CA HIS A 470 -0.36 12.88 23.75
C HIS A 470 0.06 14.32 23.63
N ALA A 471 -0.91 15.19 23.39
CA ALA A 471 -0.70 16.63 23.48
C ALA A 471 -0.18 17.00 24.87
N SER A 472 0.71 18.00 24.93
CA SER A 472 1.46 18.35 26.15
C SER A 472 0.59 18.78 27.34
N TRP A 473 -0.66 19.16 27.11
CA TRP A 473 -1.64 19.52 28.14
C TRP A 473 -2.47 18.34 28.65
N LYS A 474 -2.42 17.18 27.99
CA LYS A 474 -3.21 16.00 28.34
C LYS A 474 -2.59 15.29 29.56
N LYS A 475 -3.32 15.28 30.67
CA LYS A 475 -2.86 14.66 31.93
C LYS A 475 -3.12 13.15 32.02
N GLY A 476 -4.19 12.68 31.40
CA GLY A 476 -4.59 11.27 31.40
C GLY A 476 -4.16 10.57 30.13
N LYS A 477 -3.57 9.39 30.24
CA LYS A 477 -3.22 8.56 29.09
C LYS A 477 -4.47 7.95 28.47
N LYS A 478 -4.40 7.74 27.16
CA LYS A 478 -5.46 7.14 26.35
C LYS A 478 -4.96 5.83 25.77
N ARG A 479 -5.89 4.91 25.59
CA ARG A 479 -5.75 3.67 24.83
C ARG A 479 -6.80 3.66 23.72
N VAL A 480 -6.66 2.72 22.80
CA VAL A 480 -7.60 2.46 21.71
C VAL A 480 -7.95 0.98 21.70
N LEU A 481 -9.24 0.67 21.55
CA LEU A 481 -9.76 -0.66 21.31
C LEU A 481 -10.14 -0.75 19.83
N VAL A 482 -9.57 -1.71 19.09
CA VAL A 482 -10.00 -2.10 17.76
C VAL A 482 -10.77 -3.41 17.88
N TYR A 483 -12.07 -3.37 17.61
CA TYR A 483 -12.94 -4.53 17.53
C TYR A 483 -13.29 -4.80 16.06
N ILE A 484 -13.07 -6.02 15.58
CA ILE A 484 -13.42 -6.42 14.22
C ILE A 484 -14.59 -7.41 14.31
N HIS A 485 -15.71 -7.10 13.64
CA HIS A 485 -16.92 -7.91 13.71
C HIS A 485 -16.65 -9.39 13.37
N PRO A 486 -17.09 -10.33 14.22
CA PRO A 486 -16.88 -11.74 13.99
C PRO A 486 -17.77 -12.26 12.86
N ALA A 487 -17.17 -12.75 11.78
CA ALA A 487 -17.90 -13.33 10.65
C ALA A 487 -17.46 -14.78 10.34
N ALA A 488 -18.35 -15.55 9.71
CA ALA A 488 -18.05 -16.93 9.29
C ALA A 488 -16.89 -16.96 8.28
N GLY A 489 -15.99 -17.94 8.44
CA GLY A 489 -14.81 -18.12 7.57
C GLY A 489 -13.73 -17.03 7.72
N GLN A 490 -13.85 -16.17 8.73
CA GLN A 490 -12.87 -15.14 9.03
C GLN A 490 -11.88 -15.61 10.10
N ILE A 491 -10.61 -15.30 9.89
CA ILE A 491 -9.52 -15.53 10.83
C ILE A 491 -9.00 -14.19 11.35
N TYR A 492 -8.39 -14.20 12.54
CA TYR A 492 -7.89 -13.01 13.22
C TYR A 492 -6.48 -13.28 13.72
N GLY A 493 -5.71 -12.21 13.87
CA GLY A 493 -4.41 -12.30 14.51
C GLY A 493 -3.80 -10.96 14.82
N GLN A 494 -2.66 -11.03 15.48
CA GLN A 494 -1.83 -9.88 15.77
C GLN A 494 -0.37 -10.22 15.48
N LEU A 495 0.34 -9.28 14.89
CA LEU A 495 1.72 -9.47 14.45
C LEU A 495 2.58 -8.29 14.89
N GLN A 496 3.60 -8.55 15.70
CA GLN A 496 4.54 -7.53 16.14
C GLN A 496 5.59 -7.28 15.06
N HIS A 497 5.89 -6.01 14.80
CA HIS A 497 7.00 -5.61 13.94
C HIS A 497 7.63 -4.31 14.47
N GLU A 498 8.89 -4.08 14.12
CA GLU A 498 9.54 -2.79 14.40
C GLU A 498 8.74 -1.66 13.75
N SER A 499 8.67 -0.50 14.43
CA SER A 499 8.00 0.66 13.86
C SER A 499 8.77 1.23 12.68
N THR A 500 8.05 1.94 11.82
CA THR A 500 8.69 2.72 10.77
C THR A 500 9.60 3.80 11.39
N PRO A 501 10.51 4.38 10.60
CA PRO A 501 11.19 5.62 10.95
C PRO A 501 10.26 6.77 11.41
N ASP A 502 8.93 6.64 11.21
CA ASP A 502 7.93 7.67 11.48
C ASP A 502 7.57 7.82 12.96
N PHE A 503 7.77 6.78 13.78
CA PHE A 503 7.37 6.76 15.19
C PHE A 503 8.54 6.85 16.18
N SER A 504 9.71 7.23 15.67
CA SER A 504 11.02 6.90 16.22
C SER A 504 11.23 5.39 16.23
N ARG A 505 12.37 4.91 15.73
CA ARG A 505 12.72 3.48 15.60
C ARG A 505 12.79 2.71 16.94
N GLU A 506 12.33 3.34 18.01
CA GLU A 506 12.53 2.93 19.37
C GLU A 506 11.31 2.20 19.93
N ILE A 507 10.10 2.35 19.38
CA ILE A 507 8.87 1.71 19.88
C ILE A 507 8.33 0.74 18.82
N ASN A 508 8.00 -0.52 19.14
CA ASN A 508 7.41 -1.42 18.12
C ASN A 508 5.91 -1.19 17.93
N THR A 509 5.39 -1.78 16.87
CA THR A 509 3.96 -1.76 16.53
C THR A 509 3.43 -3.18 16.36
N ASN A 510 2.14 -3.35 16.61
CA ASN A 510 1.40 -4.58 16.43
C ASN A 510 0.37 -4.37 15.31
N SER A 511 0.54 -5.05 14.19
CA SER A 511 -0.48 -5.18 13.16
C SER A 511 -1.58 -6.11 13.65
N SER A 512 -2.75 -5.57 13.92
CA SER A 512 -3.97 -6.30 14.28
C SER A 512 -4.87 -6.45 13.06
N TRP A 513 -5.37 -7.64 12.78
CA TRP A 513 -5.99 -7.91 11.48
C TRP A 513 -7.09 -8.95 11.53
N ALA A 514 -7.90 -8.95 10.49
CA ALA A 514 -8.77 -10.06 10.11
C ALA A 514 -8.55 -10.43 8.66
N ALA A 515 -8.88 -11.66 8.27
CA ALA A 515 -8.79 -12.10 6.88
C ALA A 515 -9.89 -13.09 6.50
N SER A 516 -10.30 -13.09 5.25
CA SER A 516 -11.20 -14.09 4.66
C SER A 516 -10.77 -14.42 3.23
N ILE A 517 -11.12 -15.63 2.78
CA ILE A 517 -10.95 -16.02 1.38
C ILE A 517 -12.09 -15.42 0.55
N VAL A 518 -11.76 -14.79 -0.57
CA VAL A 518 -12.72 -14.19 -1.49
C VAL A 518 -12.95 -15.03 -2.74
N LYS A 519 -14.11 -14.81 -3.37
CA LYS A 519 -14.49 -15.38 -4.65
C LYS A 519 -14.89 -14.27 -5.61
N THR A 520 -14.59 -14.49 -6.88
CA THR A 520 -14.86 -13.55 -7.97
C THR A 520 -16.33 -13.14 -7.99
N GLY A 521 -16.59 -11.84 -8.07
CA GLY A 521 -17.94 -11.27 -8.15
C GLY A 521 -18.75 -11.33 -6.84
N GLN A 522 -18.21 -11.92 -5.76
CA GLN A 522 -18.86 -11.93 -4.45
C GLN A 522 -18.31 -10.80 -3.58
N SER A 523 -19.22 -10.04 -2.96
CA SER A 523 -18.85 -9.01 -1.98
C SER A 523 -18.46 -9.64 -0.65
N LYS A 524 -17.30 -9.25 -0.11
CA LYS A 524 -16.88 -9.52 1.26
C LYS A 524 -16.88 -8.20 2.03
N VAL A 525 -17.59 -8.19 3.16
CA VAL A 525 -17.69 -7.05 4.07
C VAL A 525 -16.84 -7.29 5.32
N PHE A 526 -16.13 -6.24 5.75
CA PHE A 526 -15.45 -6.17 7.05
C PHE A 526 -15.93 -4.94 7.80
N LEU A 527 -16.22 -5.10 9.09
CA LEU A 527 -16.65 -4.02 9.98
C LEU A 527 -15.65 -3.92 11.13
N SER A 528 -14.96 -2.77 11.23
CA SER A 528 -14.05 -2.45 12.33
C SER A 528 -14.61 -1.28 13.14
N ILE A 529 -14.65 -1.44 14.45
CA ILE A 529 -15.07 -0.43 15.43
C ILE A 529 -13.85 -0.04 16.25
N ILE A 530 -13.48 1.23 16.20
CA ILE A 530 -12.27 1.74 16.85
C ILE A 530 -12.70 2.74 17.93
N ILE A 531 -12.52 2.35 19.19
CA ILE A 531 -13.06 3.03 20.36
C ILE A 531 -11.90 3.60 21.20
N PRO A 532 -11.81 4.92 21.38
CA PRO A 532 -10.86 5.54 22.29
C PRO A 532 -11.33 5.36 23.74
N PHE A 533 -10.42 5.08 24.67
CA PHE A 533 -10.75 4.95 26.09
C PHE A 533 -9.62 5.43 27.00
N ASN A 534 -9.91 5.71 28.27
CA ASN A 534 -8.88 6.18 29.19
C ASN A 534 -8.07 5.00 29.72
N GLU A 535 -6.75 5.17 29.85
CA GLU A 535 -5.91 4.15 30.47
C GLU A 535 -6.35 3.88 31.90
N GLY A 536 -6.49 2.60 32.25
CA GLY A 536 -7.01 2.14 33.55
C GLY A 536 -8.49 1.76 33.54
N GLU A 537 -9.24 2.10 32.49
CA GLU A 537 -10.58 1.52 32.26
C GLU A 537 -10.46 0.05 31.83
N ASP A 538 -11.35 -0.80 32.34
CA ASP A 538 -11.41 -2.21 31.97
C ASP A 538 -12.04 -2.36 30.58
N VAL A 539 -11.26 -2.92 29.65
CA VAL A 539 -11.69 -3.17 28.26
C VAL A 539 -12.91 -4.10 28.20
N THR A 540 -13.06 -5.00 29.18
CA THR A 540 -14.21 -5.92 29.28
C THR A 540 -15.51 -5.15 29.41
N ASN A 541 -15.51 -4.05 30.18
CA ASN A 541 -16.69 -3.20 30.29
C ASN A 541 -17.05 -2.56 28.94
N LEU A 542 -16.07 -2.18 28.12
CA LEU A 542 -16.36 -1.64 26.78
C LEU A 542 -16.96 -2.72 25.87
N LEU A 543 -16.40 -3.92 25.92
CA LEU A 543 -16.86 -5.07 25.13
C LEU A 543 -18.27 -5.52 25.52
N ASP A 544 -18.60 -5.54 26.82
CA ASP A 544 -19.93 -5.92 27.32
C ASP A 544 -21.04 -4.95 26.87
N HIS A 545 -20.68 -3.72 26.49
CA HIS A 545 -21.61 -2.72 25.97
C HIS A 545 -21.49 -2.51 24.45
N LEU A 546 -20.72 -3.36 23.76
CA LEU A 546 -20.54 -3.32 22.31
C LEU A 546 -21.31 -4.48 21.67
N GLU A 547 -22.33 -4.13 20.89
CA GLU A 547 -23.07 -5.07 20.05
C GLU A 547 -22.87 -4.71 18.58
N THR A 548 -22.58 -5.69 17.74
CA THR A 548 -22.44 -5.50 16.29
C THR A 548 -23.19 -6.57 15.53
N SER A 549 -23.81 -6.19 14.41
CA SER A 549 -24.42 -7.13 13.48
C SER A 549 -24.25 -6.65 12.04
N LEU A 550 -24.18 -7.62 11.13
CA LEU A 550 -24.28 -7.44 9.69
C LEU A 550 -25.50 -8.20 9.20
N ASP A 551 -26.36 -7.55 8.42
CA ASP A 551 -27.46 -8.24 7.73
C ASP A 551 -26.98 -8.98 6.47
N THR A 552 -27.91 -9.60 5.74
CA THR A 552 -27.60 -10.36 4.52
C THR A 552 -27.06 -9.50 3.38
N ASP A 553 -27.37 -8.20 3.39
CA ASP A 553 -26.89 -7.24 2.39
C ASP A 553 -25.58 -6.58 2.83
N GLY A 554 -25.06 -6.96 4.00
CA GLY A 554 -23.85 -6.42 4.59
C GLY A 554 -24.05 -5.07 5.27
N ASN A 555 -25.29 -4.64 5.55
CA ASN A 555 -25.51 -3.41 6.31
C ASN A 555 -25.16 -3.63 7.78
N ALA A 556 -24.43 -2.68 8.35
CA ALA A 556 -23.97 -2.71 9.72
C ALA A 556 -24.93 -2.04 10.69
N ASN A 557 -25.17 -2.69 11.83
CA ASN A 557 -25.73 -2.08 13.03
C ASN A 557 -24.73 -2.24 14.17
N VAL A 558 -24.43 -1.16 14.86
CA VAL A 558 -23.45 -1.09 15.94
C VAL A 558 -24.09 -0.35 17.11
N SER A 559 -24.13 -0.96 18.29
CA SER A 559 -24.55 -0.32 19.52
C SER A 559 -23.39 -0.29 20.52
N ILE A 560 -23.09 0.89 21.05
CA ILE A 560 -22.00 1.15 21.99
C ILE A 560 -22.56 2.01 23.11
N GLY A 561 -22.84 1.40 24.27
CA GLY A 561 -23.53 2.07 25.37
C GLY A 561 -24.86 2.68 24.91
N ASN A 562 -24.97 4.01 24.93
CA ASN A 562 -26.19 4.75 24.54
C ASN A 562 -26.22 5.16 23.05
N THR A 563 -25.19 4.85 22.27
CA THR A 563 -25.07 5.24 20.87
C THR A 563 -25.33 4.05 19.97
N THR A 564 -26.29 4.18 19.05
CA THR A 564 -26.57 3.20 17.99
C THR A 564 -26.24 3.81 16.64
N ILE A 565 -25.49 3.08 15.83
CA ILE A 565 -25.01 3.47 14.52
C ILE A 565 -25.52 2.46 13.51
N MET A 566 -26.12 2.95 12.42
CA MET A 566 -26.46 2.16 11.25
C MET A 566 -25.67 2.67 10.06
N LEU A 567 -25.03 1.77 9.32
CA LEU A 567 -24.24 2.09 8.14
C LEU A 567 -24.46 1.04 7.06
N SER A 568 -25.02 1.46 5.92
CA SER A 568 -25.31 0.57 4.80
C SER A 568 -24.12 0.40 3.85
N THR A 569 -24.19 -0.61 2.99
CA THR A 569 -23.22 -0.81 1.89
C THR A 569 -23.28 0.30 0.83
N GLU A 570 -24.41 1.00 0.72
CA GLU A 570 -24.60 2.18 -0.15
C GLU A 570 -24.08 3.49 0.47
N GLY A 571 -23.54 3.47 1.69
CA GLY A 571 -23.05 4.67 2.37
C GLY A 571 -24.14 5.53 3.03
N LYS A 572 -25.39 5.06 3.11
CA LYS A 572 -26.41 5.67 3.98
C LYS A 572 -26.10 5.36 5.43
N TRP A 573 -26.16 6.38 6.28
CA TRP A 573 -25.83 6.27 7.70
C TRP A 573 -26.83 7.00 8.60
N LYS A 574 -26.95 6.52 9.84
CA LYS A 574 -27.76 7.15 10.90
C LYS A 574 -27.17 6.86 12.26
N ILE A 575 -27.16 7.87 13.13
CA ILE A 575 -26.80 7.73 14.54
C ILE A 575 -28.04 8.04 15.39
N GLY A 576 -28.31 7.19 16.37
CA GLY A 576 -29.25 7.40 17.46
C GLY A 576 -28.51 7.48 18.78
N ARG A 577 -28.91 8.41 19.65
CA ARG A 577 -28.39 8.55 21.01
C ARG A 577 -29.57 8.53 21.97
N LYS A 578 -29.46 7.76 23.04
CA LYS A 578 -30.48 7.68 24.10
C LYS A 578 -30.20 8.69 25.21
#